data_AF-A0AAV9RGG6-F1
#
_entry.id   AF-A0AAV9RGG6-F1
#
_cell.length_a   1.000
_cell.length_b   1.000
_cell.length_c   1.000
_cell.angle_alpha   90.00
_cell.angle_beta   90.00
_cell.angle_gamma   90.00
#
_symmetry.space_group_name_H-M   'P 1'
#
loop_
_entity.id
_entity.type
_entity.pdbx_description
1 polymer ?
#
loop_
_entity_poly.entity_id
_entity_poly.type
_entity_poly.pdbx_seq_one_letter_code
_entity_poly.pdbx_strand_id
1 'polypeptide(L)'
;YTEAELLHTYSKVDPLDTLILCVRLAVLLAVTLTVPVVLFPIRRALMQLLFPEKPFHWLRHITIAVCLLFAVNLLVIFVPNIRDIFGITGATTAPTLIFILPGLFYIRIIPKNQEPMSSRPKIQAACFTTLGLIFMIMSLTFIGLDWMSGENRSLGGH
;
A
#
# COMPACT_ATOMS: atom_id res chain seq x y z
N TYR A 1 -8.39 -50.90 11.67
CA TYR A 1 -7.05 -51.18 11.12
C TYR A 1 -6.91 -50.78 9.64
N THR A 2 -7.80 -49.95 9.09
CA THR A 2 -7.86 -49.61 7.65
C THR A 2 -7.42 -48.18 7.31
N GLU A 3 -7.01 -47.36 8.29
CA GLU A 3 -6.61 -45.95 8.08
C GLU A 3 -5.14 -45.80 7.61
N ALA A 4 -4.26 -46.73 8.02
CA ALA A 4 -2.83 -46.65 7.70
C ALA A 4 -2.52 -46.97 6.22
N GLU A 5 -3.39 -47.74 5.56
CA GLU A 5 -3.22 -48.21 4.18
C GLU A 5 -3.64 -47.16 3.14
N LEU A 6 -4.60 -46.28 3.48
CA LEU A 6 -5.08 -45.20 2.61
C LEU A 6 -4.04 -44.07 2.47
N LEU A 7 -3.35 -43.73 3.56
CA LEU A 7 -2.27 -42.73 3.56
C LEU A 7 -1.00 -43.23 2.86
N HIS A 8 -0.71 -44.52 2.95
CA HIS A 8 0.43 -45.13 2.25
C HIS A 8 0.18 -45.28 0.74
N THR A 9 -1.09 -45.46 0.33
CA THR A 9 -1.49 -45.42 -1.09
C THR A 9 -1.42 -44.00 -1.65
N TYR A 10 -1.78 -42.98 -0.85
CA TYR A 10 -1.68 -41.57 -1.25
C TYR A 10 -0.22 -41.09 -1.38
N SER A 11 0.72 -41.68 -0.62
CA SER A 11 2.17 -41.39 -0.72
C SER A 11 2.80 -41.78 -2.06
N LYS A 12 2.11 -42.55 -2.89
CA LYS A 12 2.58 -43.04 -4.18
C LYS A 12 2.02 -42.29 -5.38
N VAL A 13 1.12 -41.33 -5.17
CA VAL A 13 0.43 -40.62 -6.25
C VAL A 13 1.00 -39.21 -6.36
N ASP A 14 1.83 -39.06 -7.40
CA ASP A 14 2.39 -37.83 -7.95
C ASP A 14 3.36 -36.98 -7.10
N PRO A 15 4.67 -36.92 -7.48
CA PRO A 15 5.61 -35.96 -6.88
C PRO A 15 5.17 -34.51 -7.09
N LEU A 16 4.31 -34.25 -8.08
CA LEU A 16 3.69 -32.96 -8.34
C LEU A 16 2.70 -32.55 -7.22
N ASP A 17 1.89 -33.48 -6.69
CA ASP A 17 0.96 -33.20 -5.59
C ASP A 17 1.68 -32.92 -4.28
N THR A 18 2.78 -33.65 -4.03
CA THR A 18 3.65 -33.39 -2.86
C THR A 18 4.34 -32.02 -2.97
N LEU A 19 4.82 -31.65 -4.16
CA LEU A 19 5.38 -30.31 -4.41
C LEU A 19 4.32 -29.21 -4.24
N ILE A 20 3.12 -29.40 -4.77
CA ILE A 20 2.01 -28.45 -4.64
C ILE A 20 1.58 -28.30 -3.17
N LEU A 21 1.47 -29.40 -2.43
CA LEU A 21 1.15 -29.39 -1.00
C LEU A 21 2.24 -28.67 -0.19
N CYS A 22 3.51 -28.94 -0.49
CA CYS A 22 4.65 -28.29 0.13
C CYS A 22 4.66 -26.78 -0.15
N VAL A 23 4.42 -26.35 -1.40
CA VAL A 23 4.29 -24.93 -1.77
C VAL A 23 3.13 -24.29 -1.03
N ARG A 24 1.98 -24.97 -0.92
CA ARG A 24 0.80 -24.44 -0.20
C ARG A 24 1.10 -24.27 1.29
N LEU A 25 1.74 -25.25 1.93
CA LEU A 25 2.22 -25.16 3.32
C LEU A 25 3.23 -24.02 3.47
N ALA A 26 4.19 -23.90 2.58
CA ALA A 26 5.19 -22.84 2.59
C ALA A 26 4.54 -21.45 2.45
N VAL A 27 3.56 -21.28 1.56
CA VAL A 27 2.78 -20.04 1.40
C VAL A 27 1.95 -19.75 2.66
N LEU A 28 1.29 -20.76 3.23
CA LEU A 28 0.53 -20.60 4.49
C LEU A 28 1.42 -20.16 5.65
N LEU A 29 2.58 -20.79 5.82
CA LEU A 29 3.57 -20.42 6.83
C LEU A 29 4.11 -19.02 6.55
N ALA A 30 4.45 -18.70 5.30
CA ALA A 30 4.94 -17.38 4.91
C ALA A 30 3.91 -16.28 5.22
N VAL A 31 2.62 -16.50 4.89
CA VAL A 31 1.53 -15.55 5.19
C VAL A 31 1.31 -15.43 6.71
N THR A 32 1.28 -16.56 7.43
CA THR A 32 1.08 -16.57 8.89
C THR A 32 2.20 -15.87 9.64
N LEU A 33 3.44 -15.95 9.14
CA LEU A 33 4.60 -15.27 9.71
C LEU A 33 4.70 -13.79 9.28
N THR A 34 4.32 -13.46 8.04
CA THR A 34 4.39 -12.08 7.56
C THR A 34 3.32 -11.21 8.21
N VAL A 35 2.10 -11.69 8.41
CA VAL A 35 1.00 -10.92 9.05
C VAL A 35 1.41 -10.28 10.40
N PRO A 36 1.95 -10.99 11.41
CA PRO A 36 2.39 -10.38 12.67
C PRO A 36 3.59 -9.46 12.48
N VAL A 37 4.50 -9.79 11.55
CA VAL A 37 5.69 -8.98 11.24
C VAL A 37 5.31 -7.66 10.57
N VAL A 38 4.30 -7.60 9.71
CA VAL A 38 3.78 -6.33 9.16
C VAL A 38 2.84 -5.61 10.12
N LEU A 39 2.10 -6.33 10.96
CA LEU A 39 1.26 -5.72 12.00
C LEU A 39 2.09 -5.01 13.08
N PHE A 40 3.29 -5.47 13.40
CA PHE A 40 4.17 -4.84 14.39
C PHE A 40 4.55 -3.38 14.04
N PRO A 41 5.11 -3.07 12.85
CA PRO A 41 5.37 -1.70 12.43
C PRO A 41 4.08 -0.93 12.18
N ILE A 42 2.99 -1.56 11.73
CA ILE A 42 1.68 -0.88 11.62
C ILE A 42 1.22 -0.42 13.00
N ARG A 43 1.27 -1.29 14.03
CA ARG A 43 0.92 -0.94 15.41
C ARG A 43 1.85 0.14 15.95
N ARG A 44 3.15 0.07 15.66
CA ARG A 44 4.14 1.07 16.08
C ARG A 44 3.93 2.41 15.38
N ALA A 45 3.62 2.41 14.08
CA ALA A 45 3.25 3.58 13.30
C ALA A 45 1.95 4.17 13.82
N LEU A 46 0.94 3.35 14.08
CA LEU A 46 -0.32 3.77 14.72
C LEU A 46 -0.06 4.37 16.09
N MET A 47 0.78 3.76 16.95
CA MET A 47 1.12 4.31 18.27
C MET A 47 1.95 5.60 18.18
N GLN A 48 2.90 5.70 17.25
CA GLN A 48 3.67 6.92 17.00
C GLN A 48 2.81 8.04 16.38
N LEU A 49 1.76 7.68 15.65
CA LEU A 49 0.75 8.62 15.15
C LEU A 49 -0.25 9.02 16.25
N LEU A 50 -0.57 8.10 17.19
CA LEU A 50 -1.51 8.33 18.29
C LEU A 50 -0.90 9.13 19.45
N PHE A 51 0.38 8.89 19.79
CA PHE A 51 1.06 9.46 20.94
C PHE A 51 2.55 9.73 20.63
N PRO A 52 2.88 10.91 20.10
CA PRO A 52 4.26 11.39 20.08
C PRO A 52 4.66 11.88 21.48
N GLU A 53 5.77 11.36 22.02
CA GLU A 53 6.42 11.93 23.21
C GLU A 53 6.88 13.38 22.95
N LYS A 54 5.98 14.35 23.20
CA LYS A 54 6.20 15.81 23.43
C LYS A 54 6.66 16.69 22.24
N PRO A 55 6.64 18.05 22.38
CA PRO A 55 5.57 18.94 22.82
C PRO A 55 4.84 19.54 21.58
N PHE A 56 3.55 19.26 21.41
CA PHE A 56 2.82 19.49 20.14
C PHE A 56 1.36 19.91 20.42
N HIS A 57 0.77 20.77 19.57
CA HIS A 57 -0.67 21.09 19.63
C HIS A 57 -1.51 19.82 19.38
N TRP A 58 -2.03 19.26 20.48
CA TRP A 58 -2.75 17.97 20.54
C TRP A 58 -3.88 17.82 19.53
N LEU A 59 -4.70 18.87 19.38
CA LEU A 59 -5.88 18.82 18.50
C LEU A 59 -5.49 18.54 17.04
N ARG A 60 -4.46 19.23 16.53
CA ARG A 60 -4.03 19.10 15.13
C ARG A 60 -3.44 17.72 14.83
N HIS A 61 -2.69 17.16 15.78
CA HIS A 61 -2.08 15.84 15.60
C HIS A 61 -3.13 14.73 15.65
N ILE A 62 -4.08 14.82 16.59
CA ILE A 62 -5.23 13.90 16.69
C ILE A 62 -6.09 13.97 15.42
N THR A 63 -6.42 15.17 14.93
CA THR A 63 -7.26 15.31 13.73
C THR A 63 -6.61 14.67 12.50
N ILE A 64 -5.30 14.84 12.31
CA ILE A 64 -4.57 14.21 11.19
C ILE A 64 -4.57 12.68 11.34
N ALA A 65 -4.33 12.17 12.55
CA ALA A 65 -4.30 10.73 12.82
C ALA A 65 -5.68 10.06 12.64
N VAL A 66 -6.74 10.68 13.17
CA VAL A 66 -8.12 10.19 13.04
C VAL A 66 -8.58 10.25 11.59
N CYS A 67 -8.24 11.33 10.86
CA CYS A 67 -8.55 11.45 9.44
C CYS A 67 -7.85 10.36 8.62
N LEU A 68 -6.56 10.09 8.90
CA LEU A 68 -5.80 9.03 8.24
C LEU A 68 -6.37 7.64 8.55
N LEU A 69 -6.71 7.37 9.82
CA LEU A 69 -7.31 6.10 10.24
C LEU A 69 -8.69 5.88 9.60
N PHE A 70 -9.51 6.93 9.57
CA PHE A 70 -10.82 6.91 8.92
C PHE A 70 -10.68 6.65 7.41
N ALA A 71 -9.74 7.32 6.73
CA ALA A 71 -9.48 7.11 5.31
C ALA A 71 -9.05 5.67 5.00
N VAL A 72 -8.17 5.08 5.81
CA VAL A 72 -7.73 3.67 5.64
C VAL A 72 -8.89 2.70 5.87
N ASN A 73 -9.70 2.89 6.92
CA ASN A 73 -10.86 2.03 7.16
C ASN A 73 -11.91 2.17 6.06
N LEU A 74 -12.16 3.39 5.58
CA LEU A 74 -13.07 3.65 4.47
C LEU A 74 -12.59 2.94 3.20
N LEU A 75 -11.29 3.03 2.88
CA LEU A 75 -10.69 2.38 1.71
C LEU A 75 -10.89 0.85 1.73
N VAL A 76 -10.66 0.20 2.88
CA VAL A 76 -10.84 -1.25 3.05
C VAL A 76 -12.29 -1.68 2.85
N ILE A 77 -13.24 -0.86 3.31
CA ILE A 77 -14.68 -1.13 3.14
C ILE A 77 -15.12 -0.89 1.69
N PHE A 78 -14.57 0.14 1.04
CA PHE A 78 -14.99 0.54 -0.31
C PHE A 78 -14.42 -0.36 -1.41
N VAL A 79 -13.26 -0.99 -1.18
CA VAL A 79 -12.57 -1.79 -2.19
C VAL A 79 -12.41 -3.23 -1.70
N PRO A 80 -13.42 -4.11 -1.91
CA PRO A 80 -13.33 -5.52 -1.53
C PRO A 80 -12.46 -6.36 -2.48
N ASN A 81 -12.04 -5.81 -3.63
CA ASN A 81 -11.21 -6.49 -4.61
C ASN A 81 -9.71 -6.24 -4.36
N ILE A 82 -8.98 -7.29 -4.01
CA ILE A 82 -7.53 -7.24 -3.75
C ILE A 82 -6.74 -6.63 -4.92
N ARG A 83 -7.14 -6.90 -6.17
CA ARG A 83 -6.48 -6.38 -7.38
C ARG A 83 -6.57 -4.85 -7.48
N ASP A 84 -7.72 -4.31 -7.12
CA ASP A 84 -8.04 -2.90 -7.15
C ASP A 84 -7.32 -2.14 -6.04
N ILE A 85 -7.24 -2.74 -4.85
CA ILE A 85 -6.43 -2.23 -3.73
C ILE A 85 -4.97 -2.10 -4.15
N PHE A 86 -4.39 -3.15 -4.77
CA PHE A 86 -3.00 -3.11 -5.20
C PHE A 86 -2.75 -2.11 -6.32
N GLY A 87 -3.70 -1.95 -7.25
CA GLY A 87 -3.64 -0.95 -8.32
C GLY A 87 -3.59 0.48 -7.77
N ILE A 88 -4.54 0.85 -6.91
CA ILE A 88 -4.63 2.19 -6.31
C ILE A 88 -3.44 2.44 -5.37
N THR A 89 -3.11 1.46 -4.53
CA THR A 89 -2.00 1.59 -3.57
C THR A 89 -0.68 1.76 -4.31
N GLY A 90 -0.43 0.98 -5.37
CA GLY A 90 0.76 1.11 -6.21
C GLY A 90 0.80 2.45 -6.94
N ALA A 91 -0.31 2.85 -7.59
CA ALA A 91 -0.42 4.11 -8.32
C ALA A 91 -0.28 5.36 -7.41
N THR A 92 -0.58 5.24 -6.12
CA THR A 92 -0.42 6.35 -5.15
C THR A 92 0.97 6.33 -4.50
N THR A 93 1.40 5.16 -4.02
CA THR A 93 2.62 5.01 -3.22
C THR A 93 3.89 5.16 -4.06
N ALA A 94 3.91 4.59 -5.28
CA ALA A 94 5.09 4.65 -6.15
C ALA A 94 5.46 6.11 -6.53
N PRO A 95 4.55 6.93 -7.10
CA PRO A 95 4.92 8.31 -7.43
C PRO A 95 5.16 9.16 -6.19
N THR A 96 4.50 8.85 -5.07
CA THR A 96 4.75 9.56 -3.81
C THR A 96 6.18 9.33 -3.32
N LEU A 97 6.64 8.09 -3.26
CA LEU A 97 7.99 7.77 -2.76
C LEU A 97 9.09 8.18 -3.74
N ILE A 98 8.86 8.04 -5.04
CA ILE A 98 9.88 8.28 -6.07
C ILE A 98 10.00 9.75 -6.46
N PHE A 99 8.88 10.46 -6.58
CA PHE A 99 8.87 11.84 -7.09
C PHE A 99 8.59 12.87 -6.00
N ILE A 100 7.57 12.64 -5.18
CA ILE A 100 7.06 13.65 -4.23
C ILE A 100 7.95 13.75 -2.98
N LEU A 101 8.33 12.62 -2.39
CA LEU A 101 9.11 12.54 -1.16
C LEU A 101 10.49 13.21 -1.26
N PRO A 102 11.34 12.95 -2.29
CA PRO A 102 12.63 13.63 -2.41
C PRO A 102 12.47 15.13 -2.63
N GLY A 103 11.49 15.58 -3.43
CA GLY A 103 11.25 17.01 -3.65
C GLY A 103 10.70 17.72 -2.40
N LEU A 104 9.80 17.09 -1.66
CA LEU A 104 9.23 17.62 -0.43
C LEU A 104 10.28 17.69 0.69
N PHE A 105 11.11 16.65 0.86
CA PHE A 105 12.22 16.67 1.81
C PHE A 105 13.27 17.71 1.44
N TYR A 106 13.62 17.84 0.17
CA TYR A 106 14.54 18.88 -0.30
C TYR A 106 14.04 20.28 0.08
N ILE A 107 12.77 20.58 -0.18
CA ILE A 107 12.16 21.88 0.14
C ILE A 107 11.99 22.09 1.65
N ARG A 108 11.73 21.03 2.42
CA ARG A 108 11.41 21.12 3.86
C ARG A 108 12.63 21.12 4.78
N ILE A 109 13.69 20.39 4.40
CA ILE A 109 14.93 20.25 5.17
C ILE A 109 15.87 21.43 4.92
N ILE A 110 15.93 21.96 3.69
CA ILE A 110 16.83 23.08 3.36
C ILE A 110 16.24 24.40 3.91
N PRO A 111 16.87 25.02 4.92
CA PRO A 111 16.35 26.23 5.53
C PRO A 111 16.28 27.36 4.50
N LYS A 112 15.18 28.12 4.52
CA LYS A 112 14.95 29.28 3.64
C LYS A 112 16.04 30.35 3.75
N ASN A 113 16.82 30.35 4.83
CA ASN A 113 17.93 31.29 5.06
C ASN A 113 19.20 30.97 4.25
N GLN A 114 19.39 29.73 3.79
CA GLN A 114 20.60 29.33 3.06
C GLN A 114 20.43 29.41 1.54
N GLU A 115 19.19 29.25 1.05
CA GLU A 115 18.85 29.42 -0.36
C GLU A 115 17.45 30.05 -0.53
N PRO A 116 17.31 31.16 -1.29
CA PRO A 116 16.01 31.75 -1.57
C PRO A 116 15.10 30.76 -2.32
N MET A 117 13.78 30.91 -2.17
CA MET A 117 12.78 30.06 -2.85
C MET A 117 12.88 30.09 -4.39
N SER A 118 13.65 31.03 -4.94
CA SER A 118 13.93 31.21 -6.37
C SER A 118 15.25 30.58 -6.84
N SER A 119 15.89 29.73 -6.04
CA SER A 119 17.07 28.98 -6.49
C SER A 119 16.68 27.88 -7.46
N ARG A 120 17.42 27.73 -8.56
CA ARG A 120 17.22 26.68 -9.59
C ARG A 120 16.95 25.28 -9.02
N PRO A 121 17.67 24.78 -8.00
CA PRO A 121 17.40 23.45 -7.47
C PRO A 121 16.09 23.34 -6.68
N LYS A 122 15.62 24.40 -5.99
CA LYS A 122 14.29 24.41 -5.35
C LYS A 122 13.15 24.42 -6.37
N ILE A 123 13.32 25.14 -7.48
CA ILE A 123 12.35 25.16 -8.58
C ILE A 123 12.30 23.78 -9.25
N GLN A 124 13.46 23.14 -9.46
CA GLN A 124 13.52 21.77 -10.00
C GLN A 124 12.85 20.76 -9.05
N ALA A 125 13.13 20.83 -7.75
CA ALA A 125 12.48 19.98 -6.75
C ALA A 125 10.96 20.20 -6.71
N ALA A 126 10.50 21.45 -6.80
CA ALA A 126 9.08 21.78 -6.86
C ALA A 126 8.42 21.26 -8.15
N CYS A 127 9.04 21.47 -9.31
CA CYS A 127 8.57 20.97 -10.59
C CYS A 127 8.47 19.43 -10.60
N PHE A 128 9.50 18.76 -10.09
CA PHE A 128 9.53 17.30 -9.98
C PHE A 128 8.43 16.75 -9.05
N THR A 129 8.18 17.43 -7.93
CA THR A 129 7.07 17.11 -7.01
C THR A 129 5.72 17.28 -7.71
N THR A 130 5.52 18.39 -8.43
CA THR A 130 4.28 18.68 -9.17
C THR A 130 4.05 17.66 -10.29
N LEU A 131 5.10 17.28 -11.03
CA LEU A 131 5.01 16.22 -12.04
C LEU A 131 4.62 14.88 -11.42
N GLY A 132 5.17 14.53 -10.25
CA GLY A 132 4.78 13.35 -9.49
C GLY A 132 3.29 13.35 -9.12
N LEU A 133 2.75 14.50 -8.70
CA LEU A 133 1.32 14.66 -8.42
C LEU A 133 0.46 14.51 -9.68
N ILE A 134 0.89 15.10 -10.80
CA ILE A 134 0.17 14.97 -12.07
C ILE A 134 0.10 13.51 -12.50
N PHE A 135 1.22 12.78 -12.47
CA PHE A 135 1.24 11.35 -12.79
C PHE A 135 0.34 10.54 -11.85
N MET A 136 0.37 10.83 -10.55
CA MET A 136 -0.50 10.17 -9.57
C MET A 136 -1.99 10.38 -9.89
N ILE A 137 -2.41 11.62 -10.20
CA ILE A 137 -3.81 11.94 -10.55
C ILE A 137 -4.19 11.25 -11.86
N MET A 138 -3.32 11.27 -12.87
CA MET A 138 -3.56 10.60 -14.15
C MET A 138 -3.74 9.09 -13.97
N SER A 139 -2.86 8.43 -13.19
CA SER A 139 -2.97 6.99 -12.93
C SER A 139 -4.24 6.64 -12.16
N LEU A 140 -4.62 7.41 -11.15
CA LEU A 140 -5.87 7.20 -10.40
C LEU A 140 -7.10 7.40 -11.28
N THR A 141 -7.07 8.41 -12.15
CA THR A 141 -8.17 8.69 -13.09
C THR A 141 -8.29 7.55 -14.11
N PHE A 142 -7.18 7.05 -14.64
CA PHE A 142 -7.17 5.92 -15.58
C PHE A 142 -7.72 4.64 -14.94
N ILE A 143 -7.32 4.32 -13.70
CA ILE A 143 -7.86 3.18 -12.95
C ILE A 143 -9.37 3.35 -12.71
N GLY A 144 -9.82 4.55 -12.32
CA GLY A 144 -11.25 4.82 -12.13
C GLY A 144 -12.09 4.73 -13.42
N LEU A 145 -11.55 5.22 -14.55
CA LEU A 145 -12.20 5.10 -15.86
C LEU A 145 -12.27 3.65 -16.34
N ASP A 146 -11.23 2.86 -16.07
CA ASP A 146 -11.21 1.42 -16.37
C ASP A 146 -12.29 0.68 -15.59
N TRP A 147 -12.49 1.01 -14.31
CA TRP A 147 -13.58 0.43 -13.52
C TRP A 147 -14.96 0.77 -14.07
N MET A 148 -15.20 2.04 -14.39
CA MET A 148 -16.45 2.48 -15.00
C MET A 148 -16.70 1.84 -16.37
N SER A 149 -15.64 1.62 -17.16
CA SER A 149 -15.74 1.03 -18.50
C SER A 149 -15.83 -0.50 -18.46
N GLY A 150 -15.22 -1.14 -17.46
CA GLY A 150 -15.27 -2.57 -17.21
C GLY A 150 -16.65 -3.03 -16.74
N GLU A 151 -17.34 -2.24 -15.92
CA GLU A 151 -18.73 -2.50 -15.52
C GLU A 151 -19.68 -2.50 -16.73
N ASN A 152 -19.48 -1.58 -17.68
CA ASN A 152 -20.24 -1.54 -18.93
C ASN A 152 -20.02 -2.77 -19.83
N ARG A 153 -18.91 -3.50 -19.69
CA ARG A 153 -18.66 -4.74 -20.45
C ARG A 153 -19.26 -5.98 -19.77
N SER A 154 -19.51 -5.94 -18.47
CA SER A 154 -20.10 -7.06 -17.71
C SER A 154 -21.62 -7.19 -17.92
N LEU A 155 -22.33 -6.11 -18.29
CA LEU A 155 -23.77 -6.14 -18.51
C LEU A 155 -24.19 -6.51 -19.96
N GLY A 156 -23.24 -6.69 -20.88
CA GLY A 156 -23.50 -6.89 -22.31
C GLY A 156 -23.39 -8.33 -22.84
N GLY A 157 -23.31 -9.33 -21.96
CA GLY A 157 -23.12 -10.73 -22.35
C GLY A 157 -24.25 -11.63 -21.86
N HIS A 158 -25.43 -11.52 -22.48
CA HIS A 158 -26.50 -12.52 -22.45
C HIS A 158 -26.89 -12.88 -23.88
#